data_AF-A0AAD9JDY1-F1
#
_entry.id   AF-A0AAD9JDY1-F1
#
_cell.length_a   1.000
_cell.length_b   1.000
_cell.length_c   1.000
_cell.angle_alpha   90.00
_cell.angle_beta   90.00
_cell.angle_gamma   90.00
#
_symmetry.space_group_name_H-M   'P 1'
#
loop_
_entity.id
_entity.type
_entity.pdbx_description
1 polymer ?
#
loop_
_entity_poly.entity_id
_entity_poly.type
_entity_poly.pdbx_seq_one_letter_code
_entity_poly.pdbx_strand_id
1 'polypeptide(L)'
;MTDGCTIGTGLNSDDAFIHGNDANMKEKEDHKRPVSNPNPVTEANWISKLFFWWMNGLFKTGYKRRLEVDDMYDLLKQDQSEYLCDLLEREWKKEVETSKMLQPLLMGGLIRYFRPDSEVSLTQAYLYALGVGLCAVLIAITHHPYFFQVQRIGMWLRVAACSLIFKKSVIFLHYLLIGPLQGIAVLIILWYELGPASLAGFAILLLLIPIQGFMGRLFTKLSLEINRVLNCGYAKASTFVLFFSSAKLIAFLTFMVFVLQGHALRSEQVFVALALFNPVRLTLTLFVPFAIQMMSETSVTIARLQLCLRVRVRRINRMMALNVSGFLCLF
;
A
#
# COMPACT_ATOMS: atom_id res chain seq x y z
N MET A 1 -63.16 -4.68 58.63
CA MET A 1 -63.52 -5.96 57.99
C MET A 1 -63.73 -5.68 56.51
N THR A 2 -63.10 -6.51 55.67
CA THR A 2 -63.16 -6.62 54.19
C THR A 2 -62.47 -5.56 53.32
N ASP A 3 -61.17 -5.75 53.14
CA ASP A 3 -60.42 -6.03 51.89
C ASP A 3 -60.82 -5.36 50.56
N GLY A 4 -59.92 -4.50 50.07
CA GLY A 4 -59.81 -4.06 48.67
C GLY A 4 -58.42 -4.39 48.11
N CYS A 5 -58.41 -5.28 47.13
CA CYS A 5 -57.24 -5.76 46.39
C CYS A 5 -56.64 -4.66 45.51
N THR A 6 -55.33 -4.39 45.62
CA THR A 6 -54.55 -3.74 44.56
C THR A 6 -53.23 -4.48 44.39
N ILE A 7 -53.02 -4.98 43.17
CA ILE A 7 -51.88 -5.77 42.73
C ILE A 7 -50.65 -4.86 42.68
N GLY A 8 -49.69 -5.10 43.58
CA GLY A 8 -48.35 -4.53 43.48
C GLY A 8 -47.57 -5.23 42.39
N THR A 9 -47.32 -4.54 41.28
CA THR A 9 -46.27 -4.94 40.34
C THR A 9 -44.93 -4.57 40.96
N GLY A 10 -44.19 -5.60 41.42
CA GLY A 10 -42.80 -5.46 41.82
C GLY A 10 -41.99 -4.88 40.67
N LEU A 11 -41.49 -3.66 40.85
CA LEU A 11 -40.38 -3.12 40.08
C LEU A 11 -39.15 -3.96 40.45
N ASN A 12 -38.74 -4.82 39.52
CA ASN A 12 -37.51 -5.59 39.64
C ASN A 12 -36.33 -4.63 39.83
N SER A 13 -35.54 -4.88 40.87
CA SER A 13 -34.28 -4.20 41.19
C SER A 13 -33.18 -4.38 40.13
N ASP A 14 -33.48 -5.03 39.00
CA ASP A 14 -32.56 -5.30 37.91
C ASP A 14 -32.53 -4.18 36.85
N ASP A 15 -33.60 -3.39 36.71
CA ASP A 15 -33.64 -2.28 35.74
C ASP A 15 -32.80 -1.06 36.17
N ALA A 16 -32.58 -0.90 37.48
CA ALA A 16 -31.71 0.15 38.03
C ALA A 16 -30.21 -0.17 37.85
N PHE A 17 -29.85 -1.45 37.67
CA PHE A 17 -28.46 -1.87 37.46
C PHE A 17 -28.00 -1.69 36.01
N ILE A 18 -28.92 -1.80 35.04
CA ILE A 18 -28.60 -1.61 33.62
C ILE A 18 -28.54 -0.12 33.24
N HIS A 19 -29.46 0.71 33.74
CA HIS A 19 -29.45 2.14 33.42
C HIS A 19 -28.34 2.96 34.10
N GLY A 20 -27.83 2.49 35.26
CA GLY A 20 -26.73 3.16 35.97
C GLY A 20 -25.35 2.90 35.36
N ASN A 21 -25.14 1.75 34.70
CA ASN A 21 -23.88 1.41 34.05
C ASN A 21 -23.76 1.97 32.64
N ASP A 22 -24.87 2.16 31.91
CA ASP A 22 -24.84 2.74 30.55
C ASP A 22 -24.53 4.25 30.56
N ALA A 23 -24.93 4.97 31.62
CA ALA A 23 -24.57 6.37 31.80
C ALA A 23 -23.07 6.54 32.13
N ASN A 24 -22.51 5.60 32.91
CA ASN A 24 -21.10 5.60 33.30
C ASN A 24 -20.17 4.99 32.22
N MET A 25 -20.69 4.15 31.33
CA MET A 25 -19.96 3.64 30.15
C MET A 25 -19.97 4.61 28.97
N LYS A 26 -21.00 5.44 28.80
CA LYS A 26 -21.02 6.48 27.75
C LYS A 26 -20.11 7.67 28.05
N GLU A 27 -19.71 7.88 29.30
CA GLU A 27 -18.77 8.94 29.67
C GLU A 27 -17.29 8.52 29.58
N LYS A 28 -17.00 7.27 29.19
CA LYS A 28 -15.63 6.72 29.18
C LYS A 28 -15.04 6.40 27.81
N GLU A 29 -15.77 6.66 26.73
CA GLU A 29 -15.27 6.56 25.35
C GLU A 29 -15.66 7.79 24.50
N ASP A 30 -15.46 8.99 25.04
CA ASP A 30 -15.10 10.09 24.14
C ASP A 30 -13.64 9.85 23.75
N HIS A 31 -13.42 9.20 22.60
CA HIS A 31 -12.13 9.18 21.95
C HIS A 31 -11.83 10.63 21.54
N LYS A 32 -11.41 11.44 22.51
CA LYS A 32 -10.92 12.80 22.35
C LYS A 32 -10.00 12.76 21.15
N ARG A 33 -10.44 13.36 20.04
CA ARG A 33 -9.59 13.51 18.86
C ARG A 33 -8.23 14.02 19.36
N PRO A 34 -7.10 13.41 18.96
CA PRO A 34 -5.80 13.81 19.46
C PRO A 34 -5.69 15.33 19.29
N VAL A 35 -5.23 16.01 20.33
CA VAL A 35 -5.10 17.48 20.34
C VAL A 35 -4.26 17.85 19.12
N SER A 36 -4.85 18.59 18.17
CA SER A 36 -4.16 18.97 16.94
C SER A 36 -2.94 19.82 17.29
N ASN A 37 -1.77 19.31 16.93
CA ASN A 37 -0.47 19.94 17.18
C ASN A 37 0.09 20.43 15.83
N PRO A 38 -0.18 21.68 15.43
CA PRO A 38 0.18 22.17 14.12
C PRO A 38 1.70 22.18 13.92
N ASN A 39 2.13 21.82 12.72
CA ASN A 39 3.54 21.67 12.42
C ASN A 39 4.26 23.03 12.34
N PRO A 40 5.29 23.29 13.16
CA PRO A 40 5.96 24.60 13.21
C PRO A 40 6.70 24.96 11.91
N VAL A 41 6.83 24.03 10.96
CA VAL A 41 7.26 24.32 9.57
C VAL A 41 6.35 25.32 8.86
N THR A 42 5.05 25.35 9.17
CA THR A 42 4.09 26.22 8.48
C THR A 42 4.35 27.70 8.78
N GLU A 43 4.81 28.01 9.99
CA GLU A 43 5.10 29.37 10.46
C GLU A 43 6.60 29.72 10.42
N ALA A 44 7.46 28.76 10.08
CA ALA A 44 8.90 28.94 10.07
C ALA A 44 9.41 29.81 8.90
N ASN A 45 10.29 30.76 9.23
CA ASN A 45 11.06 31.56 8.26
C ASN A 45 12.02 30.67 7.42
N TRP A 46 12.42 31.16 6.25
CA TRP A 46 13.27 30.40 5.31
C TRP A 46 14.62 29.96 5.89
N ILE A 47 15.21 30.74 6.81
CA ILE A 47 16.43 30.38 7.54
C ILE A 47 16.18 29.20 8.48
N SER A 48 15.04 29.21 9.19
CA SER A 48 14.65 28.11 10.07
C SER A 48 14.38 26.83 9.27
N LYS A 49 13.83 26.95 8.05
CA LYS A 49 13.67 25.82 7.12
C LYS A 49 15.01 25.29 6.59
N LEU A 50 15.95 26.17 6.28
CA LEU A 50 17.28 25.81 5.75
C LEU A 50 18.15 25.09 6.80
N PHE A 51 18.17 25.60 8.04
CA PHE A 51 18.93 25.02 9.14
C PHE A 51 18.13 24.01 9.99
N PHE A 52 16.90 23.68 9.57
CA PHE A 52 15.98 22.78 10.29
C PHE A 52 15.71 23.20 11.75
N TRP A 53 15.82 24.50 12.04
CA TRP A 53 15.81 25.02 13.40
C TRP A 53 14.45 24.85 14.10
N TRP A 54 13.37 24.75 13.32
CA TRP A 54 12.02 24.45 13.80
C TRP A 54 11.92 23.11 14.54
N MET A 55 12.83 22.15 14.30
CA MET A 55 12.85 20.86 15.01
C MET A 55 13.39 20.96 16.45
N ASN A 56 14.06 22.06 16.80
CA ASN A 56 14.70 22.19 18.12
C ASN A 56 13.73 22.07 19.29
N GLY A 57 12.48 22.51 19.11
CA GLY A 57 11.43 22.36 20.13
C GLY A 57 11.21 20.89 20.48
N LEU A 58 11.06 20.04 19.46
CA LEU A 58 10.87 18.60 19.63
C LEU A 58 12.09 17.91 20.25
N PHE A 59 13.30 18.27 19.81
CA PHE A 59 14.53 17.70 20.39
C PHE A 59 14.72 18.10 21.85
N LYS A 60 14.38 19.34 22.21
CA LYS A 60 14.44 19.80 23.60
C LYS A 60 13.41 19.08 24.48
N THR A 61 12.22 18.79 23.96
CA THR A 61 11.21 17.97 24.66
C THR A 61 11.70 16.53 24.82
N GLY A 62 12.23 15.91 23.76
CA GLY A 62 12.78 14.55 23.78
C GLY A 62 14.03 14.37 24.64
N TYR A 63 14.79 15.45 24.87
CA TYR A 63 15.92 15.46 25.81
C TYR A 63 15.46 15.48 27.28
N LYS A 64 14.35 16.17 27.57
CA LYS A 64 13.81 16.32 28.92
C LYS A 64 12.96 15.14 29.37
N ARG A 65 12.18 14.55 28.46
CA ARG A 65 11.28 13.43 28.73
C ARG A 65 11.16 12.51 27.53
N ARG A 66 10.66 11.29 27.74
CA ARG A 66 10.30 10.39 26.63
C ARG A 66 9.14 10.99 25.83
N LEU A 67 9.27 10.99 24.51
CA LEU A 67 8.27 11.51 23.59
C LEU A 67 7.04 10.61 23.55
N GLU A 68 5.86 11.22 23.64
CA GLU A 68 4.56 10.57 23.53
C GLU A 68 3.91 10.89 22.17
N VAL A 69 2.83 10.17 21.83
CA VAL A 69 2.12 10.35 20.55
C VAL A 69 1.60 11.78 20.40
N ASP A 70 1.18 12.40 21.51
CA ASP A 70 0.64 13.76 21.55
C ASP A 70 1.71 14.86 21.32
N ASP A 71 3.00 14.53 21.45
CA ASP A 71 4.11 15.46 21.15
C ASP A 71 4.40 15.54 19.64
N MET A 72 3.82 14.67 18.83
CA MET A 72 4.06 14.62 17.39
C MET A 72 3.26 15.69 16.66
N TYR A 73 3.89 16.35 15.67
CA TYR A 73 3.22 17.35 14.84
C TYR A 73 2.33 16.71 13.77
N ASP A 74 1.23 17.40 13.45
CA ASP A 74 0.31 17.03 12.38
C ASP A 74 0.96 17.11 10.99
N LEU A 75 0.46 16.30 10.05
CA LEU A 75 0.94 16.28 8.66
C LEU A 75 0.55 17.55 7.90
N LEU A 76 1.43 18.03 7.00
CA LEU A 76 1.17 19.22 6.18
C LEU A 76 0.13 18.94 5.08
N LYS A 77 -0.79 19.89 4.84
CA LYS A 77 -1.83 19.78 3.80
C LYS A 77 -1.28 19.72 2.37
N GLN A 78 -0.07 20.25 2.15
CA GLN A 78 0.63 20.29 0.86
C GLN A 78 1.25 18.93 0.48
N ASP A 79 1.27 17.96 1.41
CA ASP A 79 1.85 16.64 1.21
C ASP A 79 0.89 15.68 0.48
N GLN A 80 -0.07 16.23 -0.29
CA GLN A 80 -1.01 15.49 -1.13
C GLN A 80 -0.81 15.80 -2.62
N SER A 81 -0.82 14.73 -3.43
CA SER A 81 -0.99 14.66 -4.90
C SER A 81 0.24 14.47 -5.80
N GLU A 82 -0.03 13.86 -6.95
CA GLU A 82 0.70 12.74 -7.57
C GLU A 82 1.37 13.10 -8.91
N TYR A 83 1.51 14.39 -9.25
CA TYR A 83 2.04 14.83 -10.56
C TYR A 83 3.33 15.66 -10.46
N LEU A 84 3.59 16.27 -9.31
CA LEU A 84 4.70 17.20 -9.12
C LEU A 84 6.08 16.52 -9.02
N CYS A 85 6.12 15.23 -8.69
CA CYS A 85 7.37 14.50 -8.45
C CYS A 85 8.18 14.26 -9.74
N ASP A 86 7.51 13.91 -10.84
CA ASP A 86 8.19 13.51 -12.09
C ASP A 86 8.80 14.69 -12.86
N LEU A 87 8.17 15.88 -12.78
CA LEU A 87 8.67 17.10 -13.41
C LEU A 87 9.87 17.67 -12.64
N LEU A 88 9.84 17.58 -11.32
CA LEU A 88 10.90 18.08 -10.44
C LEU A 88 12.19 17.25 -10.58
N GLU A 89 12.09 15.92 -10.72
CA GLU A 89 13.27 15.05 -10.86
C GLU A 89 14.06 15.33 -12.15
N ARG A 90 13.37 15.68 -13.24
CA ARG A 90 13.98 15.93 -14.55
C ARG A 90 14.76 17.24 -14.62
N GLU A 91 14.21 18.33 -14.11
CA GLU A 91 14.89 19.63 -14.12
C GLU A 91 16.06 19.66 -13.12
N TRP A 92 15.94 18.91 -12.01
CA TRP A 92 16.95 18.93 -10.96
C TRP A 92 18.21 18.10 -11.27
N LYS A 93 18.09 17.01 -12.04
CA LYS A 93 19.27 16.24 -12.50
C LYS A 93 20.24 17.11 -13.30
N LYS A 94 19.70 18.05 -14.10
CA LYS A 94 20.51 19.01 -14.88
C LYS A 94 21.30 19.97 -13.99
N GLU A 95 20.69 20.46 -12.90
CA GLU A 95 21.33 21.42 -11.99
C GLU A 95 22.44 20.78 -11.13
N VAL A 96 22.22 19.54 -10.67
CA VAL A 96 23.18 18.81 -9.82
C VAL A 96 24.44 18.42 -10.60
N GLU A 97 24.32 18.03 -11.86
CA GLU A 97 25.47 17.73 -12.71
C GLU A 97 26.32 18.98 -12.94
N THR A 98 25.68 20.14 -13.13
CA THR A 98 26.35 21.43 -13.31
C THR A 98 27.16 21.85 -12.07
N SER A 99 26.62 21.66 -10.85
CA SER A 99 27.33 22.02 -9.60
C SER A 99 28.51 21.09 -9.25
N LYS A 100 28.47 19.80 -9.62
CA LYS A 100 29.53 18.83 -9.29
C LYS A 100 30.80 18.98 -10.13
N MET A 101 30.73 19.68 -11.27
CA MET A 101 31.87 19.86 -12.17
C MET A 101 32.82 20.99 -11.75
N LEU A 102 32.39 21.91 -10.87
CA LEU A 102 33.17 23.11 -10.51
C LEU A 102 34.30 22.83 -9.50
N GLN A 103 34.05 21.98 -8.49
CA GLN A 103 35.03 21.67 -7.44
C GLN A 103 36.31 20.98 -7.94
N PRO A 104 36.25 20.00 -8.88
CA PRO A 104 37.45 19.38 -9.46
C PRO A 104 38.29 20.35 -10.29
N LEU A 105 37.67 21.32 -10.97
CA LEU A 105 38.36 22.32 -11.77
C LEU A 105 39.19 23.28 -10.90
N LEU A 106 38.63 23.75 -9.78
CA LEU A 106 39.33 24.60 -8.81
C LEU A 106 40.44 23.83 -8.08
N MET A 107 40.19 22.57 -7.71
CA MET A 107 41.21 21.68 -7.16
C MET A 107 42.35 21.43 -8.16
N GLY A 108 42.01 21.25 -9.44
CA GLY A 108 42.99 21.14 -10.52
C GLY A 108 43.85 22.40 -10.69
N GLY A 109 43.28 23.59 -10.48
CA GLY A 109 44.02 24.86 -10.46
C GLY A 109 45.02 24.95 -9.30
N LEU A 110 44.63 24.50 -8.11
CA LEU A 110 45.51 24.47 -6.93
C LEU A 110 46.66 23.47 -7.09
N ILE A 111 46.41 22.30 -7.69
CA ILE A 111 47.44 21.29 -7.94
C ILE A 111 48.48 21.80 -8.96
N ARG A 112 48.06 22.60 -9.95
CA ARG A 112 48.97 23.17 -10.96
C ARG A 112 50.00 24.16 -10.39
N TYR A 113 49.67 24.86 -9.30
CA TYR A 113 50.61 25.74 -8.59
C TYR A 113 51.80 24.99 -7.98
N PHE A 114 51.60 23.74 -7.54
CA PHE A 114 52.68 22.94 -6.94
C PHE A 114 53.63 22.30 -7.97
N ARG A 115 53.43 22.54 -9.27
CA ARG A 115 54.30 22.05 -10.33
C ARG A 115 55.48 23.02 -10.52
N PRO A 116 56.73 22.53 -10.65
CA PRO A 116 57.91 23.39 -10.75
C PRO A 116 57.90 24.36 -11.95
N ASP A 117 57.17 24.03 -13.03
CA ASP A 117 57.06 24.84 -14.26
C ASP A 117 55.79 25.72 -14.32
N SER A 118 55.21 26.12 -13.18
CA SER A 118 53.90 26.79 -13.15
C SER A 118 53.96 28.31 -13.27
N GLU A 119 53.08 28.90 -14.09
CA GLU A 119 52.89 30.36 -14.23
C GLU A 119 51.90 30.95 -13.20
N VAL A 120 51.42 30.14 -12.25
CA VAL A 120 50.32 30.51 -11.34
C VAL A 120 50.85 31.29 -10.14
N SER A 121 50.29 32.46 -9.87
CA SER A 121 50.74 33.32 -8.76
C SER A 121 50.22 32.86 -7.40
N LEU A 122 50.92 33.24 -6.32
CA LEU A 122 50.52 32.97 -4.93
C LEU A 122 49.09 33.45 -4.63
N THR A 123 48.69 34.61 -5.16
CA THR A 123 47.35 35.17 -5.02
C THR A 123 46.28 34.30 -5.70
N GLN A 124 46.59 33.73 -6.87
CA GLN A 124 45.69 32.82 -7.58
C GLN A 124 45.52 31.50 -6.84
N ALA A 125 46.60 30.97 -6.22
CA ALA A 125 46.52 29.78 -5.39
C ALA A 125 45.63 29.98 -4.15
N TYR A 126 45.74 31.11 -3.46
CA TYR A 126 44.84 31.46 -2.35
C TYR A 126 43.37 31.62 -2.81
N LEU A 127 43.14 32.21 -3.99
CA LEU A 127 41.80 32.31 -4.58
C LEU A 127 41.20 30.92 -4.91
N TYR A 128 42.00 29.99 -5.43
CA TYR A 128 41.55 28.61 -5.66
C TYR A 128 41.25 27.87 -4.35
N ALA A 129 42.08 28.02 -3.32
CA ALA A 129 41.85 27.42 -2.01
C ALA A 129 40.57 27.97 -1.34
N LEU A 130 40.34 29.29 -1.43
CA LEU A 130 39.12 29.92 -0.95
C LEU A 130 37.89 29.43 -1.74
N GLY A 131 38.01 29.30 -3.06
CA GLY A 131 36.98 28.72 -3.92
C GLY A 131 36.60 27.28 -3.55
N VAL A 132 37.59 26.43 -3.25
CA VAL A 132 37.35 25.05 -2.77
C VAL A 132 36.62 25.04 -1.43
N GLY A 133 37.00 25.91 -0.50
CA GLY A 133 36.31 26.08 0.79
C GLY A 133 34.86 26.53 0.64
N LEU A 134 34.61 27.52 -0.23
CA LEU A 134 33.26 27.99 -0.54
C LEU A 134 32.41 26.91 -1.23
N CYS A 135 32.97 26.15 -2.17
CA CYS A 135 32.27 25.03 -2.80
C CYS A 135 31.87 23.97 -1.76
N ALA A 136 32.73 23.64 -0.79
CA ALA A 136 32.40 22.69 0.26
C ALA A 136 31.24 23.16 1.14
N VAL A 137 31.22 24.45 1.50
CA VAL A 137 30.12 25.05 2.27
C VAL A 137 28.82 25.08 1.45
N LEU A 138 28.88 25.46 0.17
CA LEU A 138 27.74 25.46 -0.74
C LEU A 138 27.15 24.05 -0.88
N ILE A 139 27.99 23.04 -1.08
CA ILE A 139 27.58 21.63 -1.15
C ILE A 139 26.89 21.22 0.15
N ALA A 140 27.43 21.57 1.32
CA ALA A 140 26.79 21.24 2.60
C ALA A 140 25.41 21.89 2.74
N ILE A 141 25.30 23.19 2.42
CA ILE A 141 24.05 23.95 2.50
C ILE A 141 23.00 23.41 1.53
N THR A 142 23.38 22.97 0.32
CA THR A 142 22.44 22.44 -0.68
C THR A 142 22.12 20.96 -0.47
N HIS A 143 23.08 20.15 -0.02
CA HIS A 143 22.92 18.70 0.12
C HIS A 143 21.96 18.31 1.24
N HIS A 144 21.98 19.00 2.39
CA HIS A 144 21.11 18.64 3.52
C HIS A 144 19.62 18.86 3.24
N PRO A 145 19.18 20.03 2.71
CA PRO A 145 17.82 20.22 2.23
C PRO A 145 17.46 19.21 1.14
N TYR A 146 18.35 18.96 0.17
CA TYR A 146 18.12 17.98 -0.90
C TYR A 146 17.83 16.58 -0.34
N PHE A 147 18.70 16.08 0.54
CA PHE A 147 18.56 14.75 1.11
C PHE A 147 17.28 14.61 1.92
N PHE A 148 16.91 15.64 2.68
CA PHE A 148 15.65 15.69 3.41
C PHE A 148 14.44 15.63 2.46
N GLN A 149 14.48 16.38 1.35
CA GLN A 149 13.41 16.36 0.35
C GLN A 149 13.26 15.00 -0.33
N VAL A 150 14.36 14.36 -0.71
CA VAL A 150 14.36 13.01 -1.30
C VAL A 150 13.78 11.97 -0.33
N GLN A 151 14.15 12.03 0.95
CA GLN A 151 13.58 11.13 1.96
C GLN A 151 12.08 11.38 2.19
N ARG A 152 11.65 12.65 2.12
CA ARG A 152 10.24 13.03 2.24
C ARG A 152 9.42 12.49 1.07
N ILE A 153 9.89 12.66 -0.17
CA ILE A 153 9.27 12.12 -1.39
C ILE A 153 9.21 10.57 -1.35
N GLY A 154 10.29 9.90 -0.92
CA GLY A 154 10.30 8.44 -0.82
C GLY A 154 9.31 7.87 0.20
N MET A 155 9.04 8.61 1.27
CA MET A 155 7.99 8.27 2.24
C MET A 155 6.60 8.43 1.63
N TRP A 156 6.39 9.46 0.81
CA TRP A 156 5.12 9.67 0.08
C TRP A 156 4.83 8.53 -0.90
N LEU A 157 5.82 8.14 -1.71
CA LEU A 157 5.68 7.05 -2.68
C LEU A 157 5.28 5.73 -2.00
N ARG A 158 5.86 5.44 -0.83
CA ARG A 158 5.56 4.22 -0.07
C ARG A 158 4.13 4.21 0.48
N VAL A 159 3.66 5.32 1.04
CA VAL A 159 2.31 5.44 1.61
C VAL A 159 1.26 5.38 0.50
N ALA A 160 1.49 6.08 -0.62
CA ALA A 160 0.61 6.08 -1.78
C ALA A 160 0.46 4.68 -2.40
N ALA A 161 1.57 3.96 -2.61
CA ALA A 161 1.55 2.61 -3.16
C ALA A 161 0.78 1.63 -2.26
N CYS A 162 1.00 1.67 -0.94
CA CYS A 162 0.27 0.83 0.01
C CYS A 162 -1.25 1.14 0.02
N SER A 163 -1.62 2.42 -0.06
CA SER A 163 -3.02 2.85 -0.10
C SER A 163 -3.72 2.42 -1.40
N LEU A 164 -3.05 2.57 -2.55
CA LEU A 164 -3.58 2.17 -3.85
C LEU A 164 -3.80 0.65 -3.96
N ILE A 165 -2.84 -0.14 -3.48
CA ILE A 165 -2.93 -1.61 -3.43
C ILE A 165 -4.11 -2.04 -2.56
N PHE A 166 -4.26 -1.42 -1.38
CA PHE A 166 -5.37 -1.72 -0.48
C PHE A 166 -6.72 -1.35 -1.10
N LYS A 167 -6.85 -0.15 -1.66
CA LYS A 167 -8.08 0.35 -2.29
C LYS A 167 -8.53 -0.53 -3.46
N LYS A 168 -7.61 -0.93 -4.35
CA LYS A 168 -7.94 -1.87 -5.44
C LYS A 168 -8.33 -3.26 -4.91
N SER A 169 -7.62 -3.77 -3.92
CA SER A 169 -7.86 -5.13 -3.41
C SER A 169 -9.21 -5.28 -2.70
N VAL A 170 -9.66 -4.26 -1.98
CA VAL A 170 -10.98 -4.23 -1.33
C VAL A 170 -12.10 -4.31 -2.39
N ILE A 171 -11.92 -3.65 -3.53
CA ILE A 171 -12.88 -3.75 -4.66
C ILE A 171 -12.88 -5.16 -5.23
N PHE A 172 -11.76 -5.86 -5.39
CA PHE A 172 -11.81 -7.21 -5.97
C PHE A 172 -12.26 -8.30 -4.99
N LEU A 173 -12.20 -8.05 -3.68
CA LEU A 173 -12.56 -9.03 -2.66
C LEU A 173 -14.03 -9.48 -2.71
N HIS A 174 -14.96 -8.57 -3.04
CA HIS A 174 -16.38 -8.93 -3.09
C HIS A 174 -16.70 -9.93 -4.21
N TYR A 175 -15.95 -9.92 -5.32
CA TYR A 175 -16.13 -10.89 -6.40
C TYR A 175 -15.76 -12.32 -5.99
N LEU A 176 -14.89 -12.49 -4.98
CA LEU A 176 -14.54 -13.82 -4.47
C LEU A 176 -15.73 -14.51 -3.77
N LEU A 177 -16.63 -13.72 -3.18
CA LEU A 177 -17.85 -14.20 -2.52
C LEU A 177 -19.05 -14.23 -3.48
N ILE A 178 -19.21 -13.17 -4.28
CA ILE A 178 -20.35 -13.03 -5.22
C ILE A 178 -20.23 -14.01 -6.39
N GLY A 179 -19.01 -14.31 -6.86
CA GLY A 179 -18.78 -15.22 -7.99
C GLY A 179 -19.36 -16.61 -7.77
N PRO A 180 -19.00 -17.33 -6.69
CA PRO A 180 -19.58 -18.64 -6.38
C PRO A 180 -21.10 -18.62 -6.21
N LEU A 181 -21.63 -17.60 -5.53
CA LEU A 181 -23.08 -17.45 -5.33
C LEU A 181 -23.82 -17.27 -6.67
N GLN A 182 -23.32 -16.39 -7.53
CA GLN A 182 -23.82 -16.20 -8.89
C GLN A 182 -23.70 -17.50 -9.70
N GLY A 183 -22.60 -18.24 -9.55
CA GLY A 183 -22.37 -19.55 -10.15
C GLY A 183 -23.44 -20.58 -9.78
N ILE A 184 -23.76 -20.68 -8.50
CA ILE A 184 -24.79 -21.60 -7.99
C ILE A 184 -26.17 -21.21 -8.54
N ALA A 185 -26.52 -19.92 -8.50
CA ALA A 185 -27.80 -19.44 -9.01
C ALA A 185 -27.97 -19.75 -10.52
N VAL A 186 -26.93 -19.51 -11.32
CA VAL A 186 -26.95 -19.80 -12.76
C VAL A 186 -27.00 -21.30 -13.04
N LEU A 187 -26.31 -22.13 -12.24
CA LEU A 187 -26.40 -23.58 -12.35
C LEU A 187 -27.82 -24.09 -12.10
N ILE A 188 -28.50 -23.58 -11.07
CA ILE A 188 -29.89 -23.96 -10.75
C ILE A 188 -30.81 -23.63 -11.93
N ILE A 189 -30.69 -22.43 -12.51
CA ILE A 189 -31.52 -22.02 -13.65
C ILE A 189 -31.23 -22.90 -14.87
N LEU A 190 -29.96 -23.16 -15.18
CA LEU A 190 -29.57 -24.01 -16.32
C LEU A 190 -29.98 -25.48 -16.12
N TRP A 191 -30.07 -25.95 -14.89
CA TRP A 191 -30.56 -27.29 -14.59
C TRP A 191 -32.01 -27.48 -15.03
N TYR A 192 -32.86 -26.46 -14.89
CA TYR A 192 -34.25 -26.53 -15.37
C TYR A 192 -34.36 -26.51 -16.89
N GLU A 193 -33.47 -25.79 -17.59
CA GLU A 193 -33.50 -25.64 -19.05
C GLU A 193 -32.85 -26.80 -19.83
N LEU A 194 -31.72 -27.31 -19.31
CA LEU A 194 -30.85 -28.28 -19.99
C LEU A 194 -30.73 -29.62 -19.24
N GLY A 195 -31.29 -29.71 -18.03
CA GLY A 195 -31.14 -30.90 -17.20
C GLY A 195 -29.67 -31.19 -16.84
N PRO A 196 -29.27 -32.47 -16.76
CA PRO A 196 -27.92 -32.87 -16.36
C PRO A 196 -26.81 -32.38 -17.30
N ALA A 197 -27.13 -32.03 -18.55
CA ALA A 197 -26.14 -31.54 -19.52
C ALA A 197 -25.47 -30.23 -19.05
N SER A 198 -26.17 -29.43 -18.23
CA SER A 198 -25.64 -28.20 -17.62
C SER A 198 -24.36 -28.43 -16.79
N LEU A 199 -24.21 -29.61 -16.18
CA LEU A 199 -23.04 -29.96 -15.38
C LEU A 199 -21.76 -30.05 -16.21
N ALA A 200 -21.85 -30.44 -17.49
CA ALA A 200 -20.67 -30.56 -18.35
C ALA A 200 -20.02 -29.19 -18.58
N GLY A 201 -20.84 -28.15 -18.84
CA GLY A 201 -20.38 -26.78 -18.96
C GLY A 201 -19.80 -26.22 -17.66
N PHE A 202 -20.46 -26.49 -16.53
CA PHE A 202 -19.99 -26.09 -15.21
C PHE A 202 -18.72 -26.81 -14.77
N ALA A 203 -18.52 -28.07 -15.16
CA ALA A 203 -17.30 -28.81 -14.88
C ALA A 203 -16.08 -28.14 -15.53
N ILE A 204 -16.22 -27.62 -16.75
CA ILE A 204 -15.16 -26.85 -17.43
C ILE A 204 -14.88 -25.55 -16.68
N LEU A 205 -15.93 -24.81 -16.29
CA LEU A 205 -15.77 -23.58 -15.51
C LEU A 205 -15.01 -23.86 -14.20
N LEU A 206 -15.40 -24.90 -13.47
CA LEU A 206 -14.75 -25.29 -12.22
C LEU A 206 -13.31 -25.77 -12.43
N LEU A 207 -13.01 -26.42 -13.56
CA LEU A 207 -11.65 -26.85 -13.91
C LEU A 207 -10.74 -25.68 -14.31
N LEU A 208 -11.29 -24.64 -14.95
CA LEU A 208 -10.52 -23.46 -15.35
C LEU A 208 -10.10 -22.60 -14.15
N ILE A 209 -10.90 -22.51 -13.10
CA ILE A 209 -10.60 -21.69 -11.90
C ILE A 209 -9.24 -22.06 -11.25
N PRO A 210 -8.94 -23.32 -10.90
CA PRO A 210 -7.66 -23.68 -10.29
C PRO A 210 -6.50 -23.53 -11.26
N ILE A 211 -6.69 -23.80 -12.56
CA ILE A 211 -5.66 -23.64 -13.59
C ILE A 211 -5.29 -22.14 -13.72
N GLN A 212 -6.28 -21.27 -13.82
CA GLN A 212 -6.08 -19.82 -13.90
C GLN A 212 -5.49 -19.27 -12.60
N GLY A 213 -5.95 -19.75 -11.44
CA GLY A 213 -5.38 -19.39 -10.13
C GLY A 213 -3.93 -19.82 -9.96
N PHE A 214 -3.56 -21.01 -10.45
CA PHE A 214 -2.17 -21.47 -10.48
C PHE A 214 -1.30 -20.58 -11.36
N MET A 215 -1.74 -20.28 -12.58
CA MET A 215 -1.02 -19.38 -13.49
C MET A 215 -0.85 -17.97 -12.90
N GLY A 216 -1.86 -17.47 -12.19
CA GLY A 216 -1.79 -16.20 -11.46
C GLY A 216 -0.75 -16.22 -10.33
N ARG A 217 -0.69 -17.29 -9.52
CA ARG A 217 0.35 -17.44 -8.49
C ARG A 217 1.75 -17.61 -9.08
N LEU A 218 1.86 -18.31 -10.22
CA LEU A 218 3.11 -18.46 -10.95
C LEU A 218 3.62 -17.11 -11.45
N PHE A 219 2.73 -16.24 -11.97
CA PHE A 219 3.06 -14.85 -12.30
C PHE A 219 3.63 -14.10 -11.10
N THR A 220 3.00 -14.16 -9.92
CA THR A 220 3.49 -13.46 -8.72
C THR A 220 4.87 -13.95 -8.30
N LYS A 221 5.13 -15.26 -8.36
CA LYS A 221 6.45 -15.83 -8.05
C LYS A 221 7.51 -15.39 -9.05
N LEU A 222 7.22 -15.47 -10.34
CA LEU A 222 8.16 -15.10 -11.39
C LEU A 222 8.45 -13.59 -11.39
N SER A 223 7.47 -12.76 -11.02
CA SER A 223 7.64 -11.31 -10.94
C SER A 223 8.56 -10.86 -9.81
N LEU A 224 8.90 -11.74 -8.87
CA LEU A 224 9.91 -11.48 -7.84
C LEU A 224 11.34 -11.64 -8.38
N GLU A 225 11.51 -12.31 -9.52
CA GLU A 225 12.81 -12.61 -10.11
C GLU A 225 13.01 -11.78 -11.39
N ILE A 226 13.85 -10.75 -11.31
CA ILE A 226 14.07 -9.77 -12.40
C ILE A 226 14.50 -10.45 -13.72
N ASN A 227 15.15 -11.61 -13.64
CA ASN A 227 15.62 -12.35 -14.81
C ASN A 227 14.50 -13.13 -15.55
N ARG A 228 13.27 -13.20 -15.03
CA ARG A 228 12.18 -14.04 -15.57
C ARG A 228 10.97 -13.27 -16.09
N VAL A 229 11.18 -12.05 -16.57
CA VAL A 229 10.11 -11.18 -17.12
C VAL A 229 9.35 -11.84 -18.28
N LEU A 230 10.04 -12.55 -19.18
CA LEU A 230 9.37 -13.24 -20.30
C LEU A 230 8.44 -14.37 -19.83
N ASN A 231 8.89 -15.18 -18.86
CA ASN A 231 8.08 -16.26 -18.29
C ASN A 231 6.85 -15.71 -17.54
N CYS A 232 7.00 -14.55 -16.90
CA CYS A 232 5.90 -13.80 -16.32
C CYS A 232 4.89 -13.34 -17.40
N GLY A 233 5.38 -12.85 -18.54
CA GLY A 233 4.56 -12.53 -19.70
C GLY A 233 3.77 -13.74 -20.22
N TYR A 234 4.43 -14.90 -20.36
CA TYR A 234 3.77 -16.14 -20.77
C TYR A 234 2.70 -16.60 -19.77
N ALA A 235 2.98 -16.59 -18.46
CA ALA A 235 2.00 -16.96 -17.43
C ALA A 235 0.74 -16.06 -17.49
N LYS A 236 0.93 -14.76 -17.76
CA LYS A 236 -0.19 -13.81 -17.94
C LYS A 236 -0.96 -14.06 -19.23
N ALA A 237 -0.27 -14.31 -20.34
CA ALA A 237 -0.90 -14.63 -21.63
C ALA A 237 -1.75 -15.90 -21.55
N SER A 238 -1.25 -16.95 -20.88
CA SER A 238 -2.00 -18.21 -20.67
C SER A 238 -3.36 -17.98 -20.00
N THR A 239 -3.44 -17.10 -18.99
CA THR A 239 -4.71 -16.78 -18.32
C THR A 239 -5.73 -16.15 -19.29
N PHE A 240 -5.29 -15.25 -20.17
CA PHE A 240 -6.15 -14.63 -21.18
C PHE A 240 -6.57 -15.60 -22.28
N VAL A 241 -5.67 -16.46 -22.74
CA VAL A 241 -5.97 -17.49 -23.74
C VAL A 241 -7.06 -18.43 -23.23
N LEU A 242 -6.95 -18.88 -21.97
CA LEU A 242 -7.98 -19.70 -21.31
C LEU A 242 -9.32 -18.95 -21.19
N PHE A 243 -9.28 -17.66 -20.84
CA PHE A 243 -10.49 -16.82 -20.76
C PHE A 243 -11.22 -16.70 -22.11
N PHE A 244 -10.52 -16.33 -23.18
CA PHE A 244 -11.15 -16.16 -24.50
C PHE A 244 -11.67 -17.49 -25.07
N SER A 245 -10.97 -18.58 -24.84
CA SER A 245 -11.34 -19.92 -25.35
C SER A 245 -12.51 -20.54 -24.58
N SER A 246 -12.67 -20.19 -23.29
CA SER A 246 -13.64 -20.83 -22.40
C SER A 246 -15.09 -20.78 -22.89
N ALA A 247 -15.57 -19.66 -23.45
CA ALA A 247 -16.96 -19.56 -23.92
C ALA A 247 -17.30 -20.61 -24.97
N LYS A 248 -16.40 -20.80 -25.94
CA LYS A 248 -16.59 -21.75 -27.04
C LYS A 248 -16.58 -23.18 -26.51
N LEU A 249 -15.66 -23.50 -25.59
CA LEU A 249 -15.55 -24.81 -24.97
C LEU A 249 -16.76 -25.17 -24.11
N ILE A 250 -17.22 -24.24 -23.27
CA ILE A 250 -18.39 -24.44 -22.40
C ILE A 250 -19.64 -24.69 -23.23
N ALA A 251 -19.90 -23.83 -24.22
CA ALA A 251 -21.05 -23.97 -25.11
C ALA A 251 -21.01 -25.30 -25.88
N PHE A 252 -19.87 -25.60 -26.52
CA PHE A 252 -19.70 -26.82 -27.30
C PHE A 252 -19.95 -28.08 -26.47
N LEU A 253 -19.29 -28.22 -25.32
CA LEU A 253 -19.41 -29.42 -24.49
C LEU A 253 -20.79 -29.55 -23.85
N THR A 254 -21.43 -28.44 -23.45
CA THR A 254 -22.78 -28.48 -22.88
C THR A 254 -23.81 -28.96 -23.90
N PHE A 255 -23.82 -28.38 -25.10
CA PHE A 255 -24.77 -28.79 -26.15
C PHE A 255 -24.44 -30.16 -26.73
N MET A 256 -23.15 -30.53 -26.80
CA MET A 256 -22.74 -31.88 -27.18
C MET A 256 -23.34 -32.92 -26.22
N VAL A 257 -23.18 -32.73 -24.90
CA VAL A 257 -23.75 -33.64 -23.89
C VAL A 257 -25.28 -33.68 -23.96
N PHE A 258 -25.92 -32.54 -24.23
CA PHE A 258 -27.38 -32.47 -24.37
C PHE A 258 -27.89 -33.28 -25.58
N VAL A 259 -27.21 -33.20 -26.73
CA VAL A 259 -27.55 -34.01 -27.92
C VAL A 259 -27.27 -35.48 -27.70
N LEU A 260 -26.17 -35.83 -27.02
CA LEU A 260 -25.82 -37.22 -26.69
C LEU A 260 -26.83 -37.88 -25.74
N GLN A 261 -27.57 -37.10 -24.95
CA GLN A 261 -28.70 -37.57 -24.15
C GLN A 261 -29.97 -37.85 -24.98
N GLY A 262 -29.94 -37.60 -26.29
CA GLY A 262 -31.05 -37.84 -27.21
C GLY A 262 -32.06 -36.69 -27.28
N HIS A 263 -31.77 -35.54 -26.66
CA HIS A 263 -32.63 -34.36 -26.72
C HIS A 263 -32.38 -33.53 -28.00
N ALA A 264 -33.45 -33.03 -28.60
CA ALA A 264 -33.36 -32.11 -29.73
C ALA A 264 -33.04 -30.68 -29.25
N LEU A 265 -32.04 -30.05 -29.87
CA LEU A 265 -31.66 -28.67 -29.56
C LEU A 265 -32.70 -27.68 -30.12
N ARG A 266 -33.42 -27.01 -29.22
CA ARG A 266 -34.27 -25.86 -29.57
C ARG A 266 -33.47 -24.55 -29.48
N SER A 267 -33.80 -23.58 -30.32
CA SER A 267 -33.12 -22.29 -30.36
C SER A 267 -33.22 -21.54 -29.02
N GLU A 268 -34.39 -21.58 -28.36
CA GLU A 268 -34.64 -20.96 -27.05
C GLU A 268 -33.64 -21.44 -25.98
N GLN A 269 -33.42 -22.76 -25.89
CA GLN A 269 -32.51 -23.37 -24.93
C GLN A 269 -31.06 -22.94 -25.19
N VAL A 270 -30.67 -22.83 -26.46
CA VAL A 270 -29.33 -22.39 -26.85
C VAL A 270 -29.10 -20.91 -26.48
N PHE A 271 -30.05 -20.04 -26.79
CA PHE A 271 -29.95 -18.61 -26.48
C PHE A 271 -29.94 -18.34 -24.98
N VAL A 272 -30.85 -18.95 -24.22
CA VAL A 272 -30.91 -18.81 -22.75
C VAL A 272 -29.61 -19.31 -22.12
N ALA A 273 -29.11 -20.48 -22.57
CA ALA A 273 -27.88 -21.03 -22.02
C ALA A 273 -26.65 -20.14 -22.27
N LEU A 274 -26.49 -19.62 -23.48
CA LEU A 274 -25.39 -18.71 -23.80
C LEU A 274 -25.50 -17.38 -23.05
N ALA A 275 -26.72 -16.86 -22.88
CA ALA A 275 -26.98 -15.63 -22.13
C ALA A 275 -26.64 -15.78 -20.64
N LEU A 276 -26.87 -16.96 -20.05
CA LEU A 276 -26.54 -17.27 -18.66
C LEU A 276 -25.06 -17.62 -18.46
N PHE A 277 -24.45 -18.37 -19.37
CA PHE A 277 -23.04 -18.76 -19.28
C PHE A 277 -22.08 -17.57 -19.42
N ASN A 278 -22.42 -16.56 -20.22
CA ASN A 278 -21.50 -15.45 -20.49
C ASN A 278 -21.17 -14.60 -19.25
N PRO A 279 -22.15 -14.09 -18.47
CA PRO A 279 -21.89 -13.33 -17.26
C PRO A 279 -21.19 -14.15 -16.17
N VAL A 280 -21.65 -15.38 -15.92
CA VAL A 280 -21.06 -16.24 -14.89
C VAL A 280 -19.61 -16.60 -15.22
N ARG A 281 -19.32 -16.86 -16.50
CA ARG A 281 -17.95 -17.06 -16.99
C ARG A 281 -17.11 -15.82 -16.74
N LEU A 282 -17.60 -14.62 -17.09
CA LEU A 282 -16.86 -13.38 -16.89
C LEU A 282 -16.51 -13.19 -15.41
N THR A 283 -17.46 -13.40 -14.50
CA THR A 283 -17.20 -13.31 -13.06
C THR A 283 -16.18 -14.35 -12.58
N LEU A 284 -16.39 -15.63 -12.93
CA LEU A 284 -15.59 -16.74 -12.40
C LEU A 284 -14.21 -16.90 -13.05
N THR A 285 -14.05 -16.55 -14.33
CA THR A 285 -12.80 -16.79 -15.08
C THR A 285 -11.96 -15.55 -15.30
N LEU A 286 -12.47 -14.36 -14.99
CA LEU A 286 -11.73 -13.10 -15.06
C LEU A 286 -11.60 -12.43 -13.69
N PHE A 287 -12.71 -12.16 -13.01
CA PHE A 287 -12.68 -11.39 -11.75
C PHE A 287 -12.16 -12.21 -10.57
N VAL A 288 -12.54 -13.49 -10.44
CA VAL A 288 -12.07 -14.35 -9.34
C VAL A 288 -10.54 -14.58 -9.39
N PRO A 289 -9.92 -14.96 -10.53
CA PRO A 289 -8.45 -15.10 -10.60
C PRO A 289 -7.73 -13.79 -10.32
N PHE A 290 -8.27 -12.66 -10.80
CA PHE A 290 -7.71 -11.33 -10.55
C PHE A 290 -7.79 -10.97 -9.06
N ALA A 291 -8.91 -11.27 -8.39
CA ALA A 291 -9.06 -11.09 -6.95
C ALA A 291 -8.03 -11.91 -6.16
N ILE A 292 -7.84 -13.18 -6.51
CA ILE A 292 -6.83 -14.06 -5.89
C ILE A 292 -5.42 -13.49 -6.08
N GLN A 293 -5.10 -13.00 -7.28
CA GLN A 293 -3.82 -12.38 -7.57
C GLN A 293 -3.58 -11.13 -6.70
N MET A 294 -4.55 -10.21 -6.67
CA MET A 294 -4.47 -8.97 -5.88
C MET A 294 -4.37 -9.27 -4.38
N MET A 295 -5.07 -10.28 -3.88
CA MET A 295 -4.93 -10.75 -2.51
C MET A 295 -3.51 -11.25 -2.23
N SER A 296 -2.92 -12.06 -3.13
CA SER A 296 -1.56 -12.56 -2.97
C SER A 296 -0.53 -11.43 -2.89
N GLU A 297 -0.61 -10.45 -3.79
CA GLU A 297 0.29 -9.29 -3.81
C GLU A 297 0.11 -8.41 -2.55
N THR A 298 -1.14 -8.25 -2.10
CA THR A 298 -1.47 -7.52 -0.87
C THR A 298 -0.96 -8.24 0.37
N SER A 299 -1.12 -9.55 0.47
CA SER A 299 -0.61 -10.34 1.59
C SER A 299 0.91 -10.24 1.72
N VAL A 300 1.64 -10.29 0.60
CA VAL A 300 3.10 -10.08 0.61
C VAL A 300 3.46 -8.66 1.07
N THR A 301 2.70 -7.65 0.62
CA THR A 301 2.91 -6.25 1.01
C THR A 301 2.65 -6.05 2.51
N ILE A 302 1.55 -6.61 3.03
CA ILE A 302 1.21 -6.59 4.46
C ILE A 302 2.30 -7.28 5.29
N ALA A 303 2.78 -8.45 4.86
CA ALA A 303 3.84 -9.17 5.56
C ALA A 303 5.14 -8.34 5.65
N ARG A 304 5.52 -7.64 4.57
CA ARG A 304 6.67 -6.72 4.55
C ARG A 304 6.47 -5.53 5.49
N LEU A 305 5.26 -4.95 5.52
CA LEU A 305 4.92 -3.85 6.42
C LEU A 305 4.96 -4.28 7.89
N GLN A 306 4.36 -5.43 8.22
CA GLN A 306 4.38 -6.00 9.56
C GLN A 306 5.81 -6.30 10.04
N LEU A 307 6.67 -6.80 9.14
CA LEU A 307 8.08 -7.03 9.46
C LEU A 307 8.82 -5.72 9.73
N CYS A 308 8.61 -4.69 8.91
CA CYS A 308 9.18 -3.36 9.13
C CYS A 308 8.75 -2.76 10.48
N LEU A 309 7.46 -2.85 10.80
CA LEU A 309 6.91 -2.39 12.08
C LEU A 309 7.49 -3.19 13.25
N ARG A 310 7.54 -4.52 13.16
CA ARG A 310 8.08 -5.39 14.21
C ARG A 310 9.56 -5.14 14.47
N VAL A 311 10.37 -4.92 13.42
CA VAL A 311 11.78 -4.54 13.55
C VAL A 311 11.91 -3.17 14.23
N ARG A 312 11.07 -2.21 13.87
CA ARG A 312 11.08 -0.86 14.47
C ARG A 312 10.68 -0.90 15.95
N VAL A 313 9.64 -1.65 16.32
CA VAL A 313 9.22 -1.88 17.72
C VAL A 313 10.29 -2.63 18.52
N ARG A 314 10.90 -3.69 17.97
CA ARG A 314 12.03 -4.39 18.63
C ARG A 314 13.25 -3.50 18.84
N ARG A 315 13.52 -2.57 17.92
CA ARG A 315 14.62 -1.60 18.05
C ARG A 315 14.32 -0.60 19.17
N ILE A 316 13.07 -0.13 19.26
CA ILE A 316 12.59 0.71 20.37
C ILE A 316 12.67 -0.03 21.72
N ASN A 317 12.20 -1.29 21.80
CA ASN A 317 12.29 -2.07 23.03
C ASN A 317 13.74 -2.37 23.47
N ARG A 318 14.66 -2.60 22.52
CA ARG A 318 16.08 -2.76 22.84
C ARG A 318 16.72 -1.46 23.35
N MET A 319 16.37 -0.31 22.77
CA MET A 319 16.81 0.99 23.30
C MET A 319 16.25 1.24 24.72
N MET A 320 15.00 0.87 24.98
CA MET A 320 14.43 0.96 26.32
C MET A 320 15.13 0.03 27.31
N ALA A 321 15.41 -1.22 26.93
CA ALA A 321 16.09 -2.19 27.78
C ALA A 321 17.53 -1.75 28.11
N LEU A 322 18.27 -1.22 27.13
CA LEU A 322 19.62 -0.68 27.36
C LEU A 322 19.62 0.54 28.30
N ASN A 323 18.61 1.41 28.21
CA ASN A 323 18.47 2.53 29.14
C ASN A 323 18.10 2.08 30.57
N VAL A 324 17.32 1.00 30.72
CA VAL A 324 16.98 0.44 32.04
C VAL A 324 18.19 -0.30 32.64
N SER A 325 18.95 -1.05 31.84
CA SER A 325 20.19 -1.71 32.28
C SER A 325 21.31 -0.71 32.62
N GLY A 326 21.41 0.41 31.91
CA GLY A 326 22.34 1.50 32.25
C GLY A 326 21.97 2.21 33.56
N PHE A 327 20.68 2.31 33.89
CA PHE A 327 20.19 2.88 35.15
C PHE A 327 20.42 1.96 36.36
N LEU A 328 20.34 0.64 36.16
CA LEU A 328 20.62 -0.38 37.18
C LEU A 328 22.12 -0.62 37.44
N CYS A 329 23.00 -0.09 36.60
CA CYS A 329 24.46 -0.17 36.78
C CYS A 329 25.03 1.08 37.47
N LEU A 330 24.19 2.08 37.74
CA LEU A 330 24.53 3.36 38.39
C LEU A 330 23.99 3.47 39.84
N PHE A 331 23.38 2.40 40.36
CA PHE A 331 22.98 2.22 41.76
C PHE A 331 23.62 0.94 42.30
#